data_AF-A0A6L6ACX7-F1
#
_entry.id   AF-A0A6L6ACX7-F1
#
_cell.length_a   1.000
_cell.length_b   1.000
_cell.length_c   1.000
_cell.angle_alpha   90.00
_cell.angle_beta   90.00
_cell.angle_gamma   90.00
#
_symmetry.space_group_name_H-M   'P 1'
#
loop_
_entity.id
_entity.type
_entity.pdbx_description
1 polymer ?
#
loop_
_entity_poly.entity_id
_entity_poly.type
_entity_poly.pdbx_seq_one_letter_code
_entity_poly.pdbx_strand_id
1 'polypeptide(L)' 'MNDLVAPLLETLKENHPSSRLVEVERAFLIAKSAHDGQMRKSGEEYITHPVAVSQILAELGLNDTTI' A
#
# COMPACT_ATOMS: atom_id res chain seq x y z
N MET A 1 5.74 12.09 -4.36
CA MET A 1 4.93 11.01 -3.75
C MET A 1 5.56 9.70 -4.21
N ASN A 2 5.60 8.64 -3.41
CA ASN A 2 6.25 7.40 -3.85
C ASN A 2 5.39 6.71 -4.91
N ASP A 3 5.90 6.56 -6.13
CA ASP A 3 5.13 6.10 -7.30
C ASP A 3 4.47 4.73 -7.08
N LEU A 4 5.04 3.89 -6.21
CA LEU A 4 4.52 2.56 -5.92
C LEU A 4 3.19 2.58 -5.15
N VAL A 5 2.98 3.56 -4.26
CA VAL A 5 1.79 3.61 -3.38
C VAL A 5 0.71 4.57 -3.90
N ALA A 6 1.02 5.45 -4.84
CA ALA A 6 0.09 6.46 -5.34
C ALA A 6 -1.24 5.87 -5.87
N PRO A 7 -1.26 4.78 -6.67
CA PRO A 7 -2.51 4.18 -7.14
C PRO A 7 -3.42 3.70 -6.01
N LEU A 8 -2.82 3.11 -4.96
CA LEU A 8 -3.54 2.66 -3.77
C LEU A 8 -4.24 3.82 -3.05
N LEU A 9 -3.55 4.95 -2.91
CA LEU A 9 -4.11 6.14 -2.25
C LEU A 9 -5.28 6.72 -3.04
N GLU A 10 -5.21 6.68 -4.38
CA GLU A 10 -6.31 7.10 -5.25
C GLU A 10 -7.53 6.18 -5.09
N THR A 11 -7.34 4.86 -5.22
CA THR A 11 -8.43 3.88 -5.02
C THR A 11 -9.07 4.00 -3.64
N LEU A 12 -8.25 4.17 -2.60
CA LEU A 12 -8.74 4.33 -1.23
C LEU A 12 -9.53 5.62 -1.05
N LYS A 13 -9.10 6.73 -1.67
CA LYS A 13 -9.80 8.00 -1.62
C LYS A 13 -11.16 7.96 -2.32
N GLU A 14 -11.26 7.21 -3.41
CA GLU A 14 -12.51 7.00 -4.15
C GLU A 14 -13.51 6.17 -3.33
N ASN A 15 -13.06 5.06 -2.74
CA ASN A 15 -13.93 4.14 -2.00
C ASN A 15 -14.21 4.61 -0.56
N HIS A 16 -13.27 5.32 0.08
CA HIS A 16 -13.37 5.82 1.45
C HIS A 16 -12.84 7.26 1.56
N PRO A 17 -13.63 8.28 1.18
CA PRO A 17 -13.20 9.69 1.19
C PRO A 17 -12.77 10.23 2.56
N SER A 18 -13.22 9.58 3.64
CA SER A 18 -12.88 9.92 5.03
C SER A 18 -11.59 9.25 5.53
N SER A 19 -10.95 8.39 4.72
CA SER A 19 -9.72 7.69 5.08
C SER A 19 -8.58 8.64 5.36
N ARG A 20 -7.77 8.30 6.37
CA ARG A 20 -6.59 9.08 6.71
C ARG A 20 -5.40 8.62 5.85
N LEU A 21 -5.32 9.11 4.62
CA LEU A 21 -4.28 8.74 3.65
C LEU A 21 -2.84 8.88 4.18
N VAL A 22 -2.61 9.84 5.09
CA VAL A 22 -1.31 10.04 5.76
C VAL A 22 -0.88 8.83 6.60
N GLU A 23 -1.82 8.11 7.22
CA GLU A 23 -1.51 6.91 8.01
C GLU A 23 -1.14 5.75 7.08
N VAL A 24 -1.79 5.64 5.91
CA VAL A 24 -1.48 4.62 4.89
C VAL A 24 -0.10 4.88 4.26
N GLU A 25 0.22 6.13 3.92
CA GLU A 25 1.57 6.50 3.49
C GLU A 25 2.62 6.15 4.54
N ARG A 26 2.33 6.42 5.82
CA ARG A 26 3.22 6.07 6.93
C ARG A 26 3.38 4.56 7.09
N ALA A 27 2.30 3.79 7.01
CA ALA A 27 2.33 2.34 7.05
C ALA A 27 3.18 1.77 5.91
N PHE A 28 3.03 2.32 4.70
CA PHE A 28 3.86 1.97 3.55
C PHE A 28 5.35 2.26 3.79
N LEU A 29 5.72 3.42 4.36
CA LEU A 29 7.12 3.72 4.66
C LEU A 29 7.72 2.76 5.69
N ILE A 30 6.93 2.38 6.71
CA ILE A 30 7.34 1.37 7.71
C ILE A 30 7.54 0.01 7.03
N ALA A 31 6.59 -0.43 6.21
CA ALA A 31 6.68 -1.70 5.49
C ALA A 31 7.87 -1.70 4.51
N LYS A 32 8.10 -0.61 3.78
CA LYS A 32 9.23 -0.47 2.87
C LYS A 32 10.56 -0.59 3.62
N SER A 33 10.69 0.07 4.77
CA SER A 33 11.89 -0.04 5.60
C SER A 33 12.06 -1.44 6.20
N ALA A 34 10.98 -2.10 6.61
CA ALA A 34 11.04 -3.44 7.19
C ALA A 34 11.43 -4.51 6.16
N HIS A 35 11.08 -4.27 4.89
CA HIS A 35 11.38 -5.15 3.76
C HIS A 35 12.61 -4.72 2.93
N ASP A 36 13.40 -3.77 3.41
CA ASP A 36 14.61 -3.33 2.71
C ASP A 36 15.58 -4.50 2.49
N GLY A 37 16.11 -4.61 1.26
CA GLY A 37 16.96 -5.71 0.82
C GLY A 37 16.28 -7.08 0.67
N GLN A 38 14.99 -7.21 1.00
CA GLN A 38 14.25 -8.46 0.81
C GLN A 38 13.74 -8.56 -0.63
N MET A 39 13.85 -9.76 -1.21
CA MET A 39 13.45 -10.04 -2.59
C MET A 39 12.37 -11.12 -2.65
N ARG A 40 11.43 -10.99 -3.59
CA ARG A 40 10.51 -12.08 -3.95
C ARG A 40 11.22 -13.13 -4.79
N LYS A 41 10.63 -14.31 -4.91
CA LYS A 41 11.09 -15.35 -5.85
C LYS A 41 11.10 -14.87 -7.31
N SER A 42 10.27 -13.88 -7.66
CA SER A 42 10.26 -13.23 -8.99
C SER A 42 11.49 -12.36 -9.26
N GLY A 43 12.25 -11.99 -8.23
CA GLY A 43 13.37 -11.05 -8.34
C GLY A 43 12.98 -9.58 -8.13
N GLU A 44 11.73 -9.28 -7.78
CA GLU A 44 11.27 -7.93 -7.40
C GLU A 44 11.51 -7.65 -5.92
N GLU A 45 11.63 -6.37 -5.56
CA GLU A 45 11.67 -5.94 -4.16
C GLU A 45 10.43 -6.43 -3.42
N TYR A 46 10.60 -6.95 -2.19
CA TYR A 46 9.51 -7.60 -1.47
C TYR A 46 8.33 -6.66 -1.19
N ILE A 47 8.58 -5.36 -1.00
CA ILE A 47 7.56 -4.33 -0.77
C ILE A 47 6.49 -4.26 -1.85
N THR A 48 6.79 -4.69 -3.08
CA THR A 48 5.82 -4.77 -4.17
C THR A 48 4.63 -5.69 -3.83
N HIS A 49 4.85 -6.73 -3.05
CA HIS A 49 3.81 -7.69 -2.69
C HIS A 49 2.79 -7.15 -1.67
N PRO A 50 3.19 -6.62 -0.50
CA PRO A 50 2.27 -5.95 0.41
C PRO A 50 1.46 -4.84 -0.28
N VAL A 51 2.09 -4.02 -1.12
CA VAL A 51 1.37 -2.96 -1.86
C VAL A 51 0.30 -3.54 -2.79
N ALA A 52 0.61 -4.60 -3.53
CA ALA A 52 -0.36 -5.26 -4.40
C ALA A 52 -1.53 -5.89 -3.60
N VAL A 53 -1.27 -6.46 -2.42
CA VAL A 53 -2.31 -6.97 -1.54
C VAL A 53 -3.21 -5.83 -1.05
N SER A 54 -2.61 -4.74 -0.59
CA SER A 54 -3.34 -3.55 -0.14
C SER A 54 -4.20 -2.95 -1.27
N GLN A 55 -3.69 -2.91 -2.50
CA GLN A 55 -4.45 -2.48 -3.69
C GLN A 55 -5.72 -3.32 -3.89
N ILE A 56 -5.59 -4.66 -3.85
CA ILE A 56 -6.74 -5.57 -3.99
C ILE A 56 -7.77 -5.32 -2.88
N LEU A 57 -7.32 -5.12 -1.63
CA LEU A 57 -8.23 -4.83 -0.51
C LEU A 57 -8.96 -3.48 -0.70
N ALA A 58 -8.27 -2.47 -1.20
CA ALA A 58 -8.88 -1.17 -1.52
C ALA A 58 -9.92 -1.30 -2.66
N GLU A 59 -9.63 -2.08 -3.70
CA GLU A 59 -10.56 -2.37 -4.80
C GLU A 59 -11.80 -3.14 -4.35
N LEU A 60 -11.65 -4.01 -3.34
CA LEU A 60 -12.77 -4.69 -2.68
C LEU A 60 -13.57 -3.77 -1.74
N GLY A 61 -13.18 -2.51 -1.60
CA GLY A 61 -13.86 -1.51 -0.78
C GLY A 61 -13.54 -1.62 0.71
N LEU A 62 -12.38 -2.16 1.10
CA LEU A 62 -11.96 -2.14 2.50
C LEU A 62 -11.35 -0.78 2.89
N ASN A 63 -11.25 -0.51 4.19
CA ASN A 63 -10.85 0.81 4.71
C ASN A 63 -9.38 0.87 5.15
N ASP A 64 -8.91 2.08 5.43
CA ASP A 64 -7.56 2.41 5.86
C ASP A 64 -7.02 1.67 7.09
N THR A 65 -7.90 1.10 7.92
CA THR A 65 -7.46 0.29 9.07
C THR A 65 -7.07 -1.14 8.66
N THR A 66 -7.68 -1.65 7.59
CA THR A 66 -7.43 -3.00 7.08
C THR A 66 -6.28 -3.05 6.08
N ILE A 67 -6.07 -1.94 5.36
CA ILE A 67 -5.15 -1.83 4.22
C ILE A 67 -3.83 -1.21 4.65
#